data_AF-A0A173YCM0-F1
#
_entry.id   AF-A0A173YCM0-F1
#
_cell.length_a   1.000
_cell.length_b   1.000
_cell.length_c   1.000
_cell.angle_alpha   90.00
_cell.angle_beta   90.00
_cell.angle_gamma   90.00
#
_symmetry.space_group_name_H-M   'P 1'
#
loop_
_entity.id
_entity.type
_entity.pdbx_description
1 polymer ?
#
loop_
_entity_poly.entity_id
_entity_poly.type
_entity_poly.pdbx_seq_one_letter_code
_entity_poly.pdbx_strand_id
1 'polypeptide(L)' 'MGKIVKVCYGKEETWESKKAAEQFFLRAMMGSDGSERERYTNIYIKLQMGMTFCTDEEF' A
#
# COMPACT_ATOMS: atom_id res chain seq x y z
N MET A 1 -10.12 11.50 -11.92
CA MET A 1 -9.25 10.39 -11.51
C MET A 1 -8.77 10.69 -10.09
N GLY A 2 -9.18 9.91 -9.09
CA GLY A 2 -8.80 10.17 -7.69
C GLY A 2 -7.35 9.80 -7.45
N LYS A 3 -6.56 10.71 -6.88
CA LYS A 3 -5.19 10.42 -6.42
C LYS A 3 -5.27 9.43 -5.26
N ILE A 4 -4.40 8.41 -5.27
CA ILE A 4 -4.29 7.47 -4.15
C ILE A 4 -3.14 7.93 -3.27
N VAL A 5 -3.43 8.19 -2.00
CA VAL A 5 -2.43 8.57 -1.00
C VAL A 5 -2.09 7.35 -0.17
N LYS A 6 -0.80 7.10 0.00
CA LYS A 6 -0.31 5.98 0.81
C LYS A 6 0.67 6.47 1.85
N VAL A 7 0.51 6.04 3.09
CA VAL A 7 1.49 6.27 4.15
C VAL A 7 2.16 4.95 4.47
N CYS A 8 3.47 4.88 4.24
CA CYS A 8 4.28 3.72 4.63
C CYS A 8 5.52 4.24 5.35
N TYR A 9 5.81 3.71 6.55
CA TYR A 9 6.87 4.24 7.41
C TYR A 9 6.73 5.74 7.73
N GLY A 10 5.48 6.23 7.86
CA GLY A 10 5.20 7.65 8.07
C GLY A 10 5.52 8.56 6.89
N LYS A 11 5.90 7.99 5.72
CA LYS A 11 6.11 8.73 4.49
C LYS A 11 4.87 8.67 3.62
N GLU A 12 4.37 9.84 3.24
CA GLU A 12 3.24 9.97 2.33
C GLU A 12 3.72 9.94 0.88
N GLU A 13 3.18 9.02 0.09
CA GLU A 13 3.37 8.93 -1.34
C GLU A 13 2.03 9.01 -2.06
N THR A 14 1.98 9.82 -3.12
CA THR A 14 0.82 9.92 -4.00
C THR A 14 1.04 9.09 -5.26
N TRP A 15 0.07 8.24 -5.57
CA TRP A 15 0.07 7.37 -6.73
C TRP A 15 -1.05 7.77 -7.69
N GLU A 16 -0.70 7.97 -8.96
CA GLU A 16 -1.66 8.35 -10.02
C GLU A 16 -2.50 7.17 -10.54
N SER A 17 -2.04 5.94 -10.29
CA SER A 17 -2.68 4.72 -10.77
C SER A 17 -2.77 3.67 -9.67
N LYS A 18 -4.00 3.22 -9.38
CA LYS A 18 -4.28 2.10 -8.48
C LYS A 18 -3.50 0.85 -8.88
N LYS A 19 -3.44 0.56 -10.18
CA LYS A 19 -2.76 -0.63 -10.71
C LYS A 19 -1.25 -0.58 -10.47
N ALA A 20 -0.62 0.58 -10.68
CA ALA A 20 0.80 0.76 -10.38
C ALA A 20 1.07 0.58 -8.89
N ALA A 21 0.19 1.17 -8.08
CA ALA A 21 0.15 1.02 -6.64
C ALA A 21 0.02 -0.45 -6.20
N GLU A 22 -0.90 -1.22 -6.77
CA GLU A 22 -1.10 -2.64 -6.41
C GLU A 22 0.11 -3.50 -6.80
N GLN A 23 0.69 -3.29 -7.99
CA GLN A 23 1.86 -4.05 -8.43
C GLN A 23 3.10 -3.82 -7.55
N PHE A 24 3.33 -2.58 -7.12
CA PHE A 24 4.45 -2.28 -6.22
C PHE A 24 4.31 -3.04 -4.90
N PHE A 25 3.16 -2.91 -4.23
CA PHE A 25 2.96 -3.51 -2.91
C PHE A 25 2.88 -5.04 -2.98
N LEU A 26 2.38 -5.61 -4.07
CA LEU A 26 2.43 -7.05 -4.32
C LEU A 26 3.86 -7.57 -4.43
N ARG A 27 4.74 -6.87 -5.16
CA ARG A 27 6.16 -7.27 -5.25
C ARG A 27 6.88 -7.07 -3.92
N ALA A 28 6.61 -5.97 -3.23
CA ALA A 28 7.20 -5.66 -1.94
C ALA A 28 6.84 -6.72 -0.88
N MET A 29 5.57 -7.15 -0.80
CA MET A 29 5.15 -8.21 0.13
C MET A 29 5.78 -9.57 -0.19
N MET A 30 6.01 -9.88 -1.48
CA MET A 30 6.65 -11.14 -1.89
C MET A 30 8.16 -11.15 -1.61
N GLY A 31 8.79 -9.98 -1.57
CA GLY A 31 10.23 -9.82 -1.38
C GLY A 31 10.66 -9.44 0.04
N SER A 32 9.73 -9.43 1.00
CA SER A 32 9.97 -9.04 2.40
C SER A 32 9.46 -10.10 3.36
N ASP A 33 9.89 -9.99 4.62
CA ASP A 33 9.51 -10.89 5.71
C ASP A 33 9.16 -10.11 7.00
N GLY A 34 8.55 -10.81 7.95
CA GLY A 34 8.18 -10.25 9.26
C GLY A 34 7.30 -9.00 9.17
N SER A 35 7.55 -8.04 10.05
CA SER A 35 6.76 -6.80 10.16
C SER A 35 6.75 -5.96 8.88
N GLU A 36 7.77 -6.06 8.03
CA GLU A 36 7.79 -5.33 6.76
C GLU A 36 6.78 -5.94 5.77
N ARG A 37 6.73 -7.28 5.69
CA ARG A 37 5.71 -7.96 4.86
C ARG A 37 4.30 -7.65 5.33
N GLU A 38 4.08 -7.60 6.64
CA GLU A 38 2.78 -7.26 7.24
C GLU A 38 2.33 -5.85 6.82
N ARG A 39 3.22 -4.86 6.89
CA ARG A 39 2.95 -3.48 6.44
C ARG A 39 2.55 -3.41 4.97
N TYR A 40 3.31 -4.07 4.09
CA TYR A 40 2.97 -4.08 2.66
C TYR A 40 1.66 -4.82 2.38
N THR A 41 1.40 -5.90 3.11
CA THR A 41 0.15 -6.67 3.02
C THR A 41 -1.05 -5.81 3.42
N ASN A 42 -0.95 -5.03 4.51
CA ASN A 42 -2.01 -4.12 4.97
C ASN A 42 -2.37 -3.09 3.89
N ILE A 43 -1.37 -2.42 3.31
CA ILE A 43 -1.61 -1.46 2.23
C ILE A 43 -2.20 -2.14 0.99
N TYR A 44 -1.71 -3.32 0.62
CA TYR A 44 -2.23 -4.06 -0.53
C TYR A 44 -3.70 -4.44 -0.36
N ILE A 45 -4.12 -4.91 0.83
CA ILE A 45 -5.52 -5.25 1.12
C ILE A 45 -6.40 -4.00 1.04
N LYS A 46 -6.00 -2.87 1.65
CA LYS A 46 -6.73 -1.59 1.59
C LYS A 46 -6.91 -1.11 0.13
N LEU A 47 -5.90 -1.30 -0.72
CA LEU A 47 -6.03 -1.06 -2.16
C LEU A 47 -7.05 -1.99 -2.81
N GLN A 48 -6.99 -3.30 -2.54
CA GLN A 48 -7.98 -4.24 -3.10
C GLN A 48 -9.42 -3.89 -2.68
N MET A 49 -9.61 -3.37 -1.47
CA MET A 49 -10.90 -2.85 -0.97
C MET A 49 -11.36 -1.55 -1.65
N GLY A 50 -10.54 -0.94 -2.51
CA GLY A 50 -10.88 0.27 -3.25
C GLY A 50 -10.64 1.57 -2.48
N MET A 51 -9.88 1.52 -1.38
CA MET A 51 -9.55 2.72 -0.60
C MET A 51 -8.61 3.63 -1.40
N THR A 52 -8.84 4.93 -1.33
CA THR A 52 -7.96 5.96 -1.92
C THR A 52 -6.92 6.47 -0.93
N PHE A 53 -7.08 6.18 0.36
CA PHE A 53 -6.11 6.46 1.41
C PHE A 53 -5.75 5.15 2.10
N CYS A 54 -4.48 4.75 2.05
CA CYS A 54 -4.00 3.49 2.60
C CYS A 54 -2.80 3.72 3.51
N THR A 55 -2.84 3.23 4.74
CA THR A 55 -1.73 3.29 5.70
C THR A 55 -1.20 1.89 6.02
N ASP A 56 0.07 1.78 6.41
CA ASP A 56 0.64 0.54 6.93
C ASP A 56 0.29 0.27 8.41
N GLU A 57 -0.25 1.28 9.10
CA GLU A 57 -0.84 1.13 10.43
C GLU A 57 -2.00 0.13 10.42
N GLU A 58 -2.04 -0.71 11.47
CA GLU A 58 -3.20 -1.55 11.77
C GLU A 58 -4.43 -0.67 12.04
N PHE A 59 -5.61 -1.17 11.70
CA PHE A 59 -6.88 -0.44 11.87
C PHE A 59 -7.19 -0.14 13.34
#